data_AF-S7NR84-F1
#
_entry.id   AF-S7NR84-F1
#
_cell.length_a   1.000
_cell.length_b   1.000
_cell.length_c   1.000
_cell.angle_alpha   90.00
_cell.angle_beta   90.00
_cell.angle_gamma   90.00
#
_symmetry.space_group_name_H-M   'P 1'
#
loop_
_entity.id
_entity.type
_entity.pdbx_description
1 polymer ?
#
loop_
_entity_poly.entity_id
_entity_poly.type
_entity_poly.pdbx_seq_one_letter_code
_entity_poly.pdbx_strand_id
1 'polypeptide(L)'
;MAVNLDLDSLAARSPVDLPSTVRDEASGFCYLNDVVLGILRLRRKFDRVLYVDLDLHHGDGTGDVTDVGLGKGRYYSVNVPIQDGIQDEKYYHIYESVLKEVYMAFNPKAVVLQLGADTIAGDPMCSFNMTPVGIGRCLKYILQWQLATLILGGGGYNLANTARCWTYLTGVILGKTLSSEIPDHEVSKALTSPLFFKGKS
;
A
#
# COMPACT_ATOMS: atom_id res chain seq x y z
N MET A 1 4.68 1.98 6.25
CA MET A 1 3.55 2.74 5.68
C MET A 1 4.03 4.11 5.27
N ALA A 2 3.82 4.47 4.01
CA ALA A 2 4.11 5.80 3.48
C ALA A 2 2.85 6.41 2.87
N VAL A 3 2.70 7.72 2.96
CA VAL A 3 1.58 8.46 2.39
C VAL A 3 2.14 9.67 1.65
N ASN A 4 1.98 9.71 0.34
CA ASN A 4 2.42 10.83 -0.49
C ASN A 4 1.22 11.66 -0.94
N LEU A 5 1.29 12.95 -0.68
CA LEU A 5 0.23 13.92 -0.93
C LEU A 5 0.47 14.68 -2.23
N ASP A 6 1.64 14.63 -2.84
CA ASP A 6 1.89 15.30 -4.12
C ASP A 6 2.70 14.43 -5.06
N LEU A 7 2.43 14.55 -6.36
CA LEU A 7 3.35 14.05 -7.38
C LEU A 7 4.70 14.73 -7.26
N ASP A 8 4.73 16.02 -6.90
CA ASP A 8 5.97 16.72 -6.68
C ASP A 8 6.73 16.12 -5.50
N SER A 9 6.14 15.41 -4.54
CA SER A 9 6.94 14.71 -3.51
C SER A 9 7.42 13.32 -3.96
N LEU A 10 6.68 12.65 -4.85
CA LEU A 10 7.13 11.46 -5.59
C LEU A 10 8.19 11.78 -6.68
N ALA A 11 8.19 13.01 -7.22
CA ALA A 11 9.02 13.45 -8.34
C ALA A 11 10.14 14.46 -7.94
N ALA A 12 10.01 15.24 -6.85
CA ALA A 12 11.05 16.15 -6.32
C ALA A 12 12.20 15.42 -5.63
N ARG A 13 12.29 14.10 -5.82
CA ARG A 13 13.56 13.37 -5.72
C ARG A 13 14.43 13.53 -6.99
N SER A 14 14.08 14.48 -7.87
CA SER A 14 14.99 15.13 -8.82
C SER A 14 14.74 16.65 -8.82
N PRO A 15 15.78 17.49 -8.96
CA PRO A 15 15.60 18.94 -9.00
C PRO A 15 15.10 19.38 -10.39
N VAL A 16 13.96 20.09 -10.39
CA VAL A 16 13.43 20.97 -11.46
C VAL A 16 12.76 20.26 -12.67
N ASP A 17 11.52 20.68 -12.94
CA ASP A 17 10.68 20.59 -14.16
C ASP A 17 10.92 19.44 -15.19
N LEU A 18 9.86 18.66 -15.47
CA LEU A 18 9.74 17.58 -16.48
C LEU A 18 10.54 17.81 -17.79
N PRO A 19 11.02 16.78 -18.55
CA PRO A 19 10.63 15.37 -18.60
C PRO A 19 11.81 14.35 -18.61
N SER A 20 12.97 14.68 -18.03
CA SER A 20 14.17 13.82 -18.01
C SER A 20 14.37 13.03 -16.71
N THR A 21 13.34 12.93 -15.87
CA THR A 21 13.47 12.63 -14.42
C THR A 21 12.72 11.38 -13.97
N VAL A 22 12.60 10.39 -14.85
CA VAL A 22 12.38 9.01 -14.40
C VAL A 22 13.71 8.52 -13.84
N ARG A 23 13.75 7.95 -12.63
CA ARG A 23 14.93 7.19 -12.20
C ARG A 23 15.22 6.15 -13.29
N ASP A 24 16.37 6.25 -13.94
CA ASP A 24 16.78 5.30 -15.00
C ASP A 24 17.41 4.04 -14.40
N GLU A 25 16.92 3.66 -13.21
CA GLU A 25 17.46 2.58 -12.40
C GLU A 25 16.32 1.73 -11.85
N ALA A 26 16.44 0.42 -12.04
CA ALA A 26 15.58 -0.55 -11.37
C ALA A 26 16.01 -0.70 -9.91
N SER A 27 15.05 -0.88 -9.01
CA SER A 27 15.30 -1.10 -7.58
C SER A 27 14.21 -1.97 -6.96
N GLY A 28 14.57 -2.88 -6.05
CA GLY A 28 13.60 -3.66 -5.27
C GLY A 28 12.58 -4.42 -6.12
N PHE A 29 13.02 -5.07 -7.20
CA PHE A 29 12.17 -5.76 -8.19
C PHE A 29 11.26 -4.85 -9.06
N CYS A 30 11.32 -3.53 -8.88
CA CYS A 30 10.59 -2.57 -9.69
C CYS A 30 11.45 -2.11 -10.89
N TYR A 31 11.03 -2.44 -12.10
CA TYR A 31 11.66 -2.02 -13.35
C TYR A 31 10.97 -0.81 -14.00
N LEU A 32 9.70 -0.60 -13.66
CA LEU A 32 8.87 0.52 -14.10
C LEU A 32 8.01 0.96 -12.91
N ASN A 33 7.90 2.28 -12.70
CA ASN A 33 7.06 2.83 -11.65
C ASN A 33 5.64 3.07 -12.20
N ASP A 34 4.85 2.01 -12.26
CA ASP A 34 3.44 2.03 -12.70
C ASP A 34 2.54 2.87 -11.79
N VAL A 35 2.84 2.95 -10.50
CA VAL A 35 2.20 3.87 -9.54
C VAL A 35 2.29 5.31 -10.05
N VAL A 36 3.49 5.80 -10.38
CA VAL A 36 3.70 7.16 -10.90
C VAL A 36 2.93 7.38 -12.21
N LEU A 37 2.93 6.40 -13.11
CA LEU A 37 2.17 6.48 -14.35
C LEU A 37 0.66 6.56 -14.09
N GLY A 38 0.14 5.80 -13.13
CA GLY A 38 -1.24 5.83 -12.68
C GLY A 38 -1.64 7.19 -12.10
N ILE A 39 -0.79 7.76 -11.24
CA ILE A 39 -1.02 9.09 -10.67
C ILE A 39 -0.99 10.16 -11.76
N LEU A 40 0.01 10.16 -12.66
CA LEU A 40 0.08 11.10 -13.80
C LEU A 40 -1.16 11.00 -14.70
N ARG A 41 -1.70 9.79 -14.89
CA ARG A 41 -2.96 9.60 -15.61
C ARG A 41 -4.15 10.22 -14.87
N LEU A 42 -4.27 10.00 -13.56
CA LEU A 42 -5.35 10.57 -12.75
C LEU A 42 -5.27 12.10 -12.66
N ARG A 43 -4.07 12.67 -12.61
CA ARG A 43 -3.82 14.13 -12.56
C ARG A 43 -4.30 14.89 -13.79
N ARG A 44 -4.59 14.19 -14.90
CA ARG A 44 -5.29 14.79 -16.06
C ARG A 44 -6.73 15.20 -15.75
N LYS A 45 -7.34 14.66 -14.68
CA LYS A 45 -8.73 14.91 -14.29
C LYS A 45 -8.87 15.41 -12.84
N PHE A 46 -7.96 15.02 -11.95
CA PHE A 46 -8.05 15.31 -10.52
C PHE A 46 -6.90 16.20 -10.06
N ASP A 47 -7.23 17.34 -9.45
CA ASP A 47 -6.23 18.34 -9.05
C ASP A 47 -5.36 17.90 -7.85
N ARG A 48 -5.81 16.91 -7.09
CA ARG A 48 -5.11 16.36 -5.92
C ARG A 48 -5.33 14.86 -5.88
N VAL A 49 -4.24 14.11 -6.01
CA VAL A 49 -4.24 12.65 -5.97
C VAL A 49 -3.41 12.23 -4.76
N LEU A 50 -4.05 11.53 -3.83
CA LEU A 50 -3.39 10.97 -2.65
C LEU A 50 -2.84 9.58 -2.99
N TYR A 51 -1.57 9.33 -2.70
CA TYR A 51 -0.98 8.01 -2.75
C TYR A 51 -0.82 7.46 -1.33
N VAL A 52 -1.33 6.26 -1.08
CA VAL A 52 -1.20 5.55 0.18
C VAL A 52 -0.52 4.21 -0.08
N ASP A 53 0.55 3.95 0.66
CA ASP A 53 1.39 2.77 0.53
C ASP A 53 1.38 1.94 1.83
N LEU A 54 0.80 0.75 1.74
CA LEU A 54 0.73 -0.21 2.85
C LEU A 54 1.75 -1.35 2.71
N ASP A 55 2.63 -1.30 1.71
CA ASP A 55 3.73 -2.25 1.59
C ASP A 55 4.64 -2.20 2.83
N LEU A 56 5.26 -3.33 3.13
CA LEU A 56 6.24 -3.40 4.20
C LEU A 56 7.45 -2.51 3.89
N HIS A 57 7.87 -2.51 2.62
CA HIS A 57 9.05 -1.78 2.19
C HIS A 57 8.68 -0.33 1.90
N HIS A 58 9.50 0.60 2.40
CA HIS A 58 9.45 1.95 1.88
C HIS A 58 9.98 1.92 0.44
N GLY A 59 9.13 2.23 -0.53
CA GLY A 59 9.37 2.08 -1.97
C GLY A 59 10.60 2.80 -2.57
N ASP A 60 11.45 3.43 -1.75
CA ASP A 60 12.65 4.14 -2.19
C ASP A 60 13.72 4.39 -1.09
N GLY A 61 13.64 3.72 0.06
CA GLY A 61 14.75 3.67 1.05
C GLY A 61 14.85 4.82 2.06
N THR A 62 13.82 5.64 2.27
CA THR A 62 13.87 6.79 3.21
C THR A 62 12.69 6.88 4.18
N GLY A 63 12.27 5.74 4.74
CA GLY A 63 11.13 5.63 5.65
C GLY A 63 11.24 6.28 7.04
N ASP A 64 12.08 7.31 7.17
CA ASP A 64 12.24 8.06 8.40
C ASP A 64 11.08 9.07 8.55
N VAL A 65 10.59 9.25 9.77
CA VAL A 65 9.55 10.24 10.11
C VAL A 65 9.96 11.68 9.77
N THR A 66 11.27 11.95 9.67
CA THR A 66 11.82 13.27 9.31
C THR A 66 11.89 13.52 7.81
N ASP A 67 11.72 12.49 6.98
CA ASP A 67 11.56 12.67 5.53
C ASP A 67 10.15 13.18 5.24
N VAL A 68 10.06 14.48 4.98
CA VAL A 68 8.80 15.19 4.76
C VAL A 68 8.68 15.73 3.33
N GLY A 69 9.54 15.31 2.41
CA GLY A 69 9.60 15.87 1.05
C GLY A 69 10.36 17.20 0.96
N LEU A 70 10.55 17.69 -0.26
CA LEU A 70 11.44 18.81 -0.58
C LEU A 70 10.73 19.91 -1.37
N GLY A 71 11.25 21.14 -1.28
CA GLY A 71 10.77 22.29 -2.06
C GLY A 71 9.28 22.54 -1.88
N LYS A 72 8.53 22.63 -2.99
CA LYS A 72 7.05 22.77 -2.98
C LYS A 72 6.33 21.57 -2.37
N GLY A 73 6.95 20.38 -2.43
CA GLY A 73 6.45 19.14 -1.85
C GLY A 73 6.84 18.93 -0.38
N ARG A 74 7.45 19.91 0.29
CA ARG A 74 7.74 19.81 1.73
C ARG A 74 6.42 19.75 2.52
N TYR A 75 6.32 18.79 3.43
CA TYR A 75 5.13 18.36 4.17
C TYR A 75 4.05 17.66 3.32
N TYR A 76 4.37 17.31 2.06
CA TYR A 76 3.53 16.47 1.19
C TYR A 76 4.03 15.01 1.09
N SER A 77 4.97 14.62 1.96
CA SER A 77 5.30 13.22 2.24
C SER A 77 5.16 12.98 3.73
N VAL A 78 4.46 11.91 4.07
CA VAL A 78 4.23 11.47 5.45
C VAL A 78 4.71 10.04 5.56
N ASN A 79 5.76 9.83 6.34
CA ASN A 79 6.34 8.52 6.60
C ASN A 79 6.01 8.08 8.03
N VAL A 80 5.56 6.85 8.19
CA VAL A 80 5.18 6.29 9.49
C VAL A 80 6.05 5.07 9.76
N PRO A 81 7.17 5.24 10.49
CA PRO A 81 8.01 4.12 10.88
C PRO A 81 7.27 3.22 11.86
N ILE A 82 7.19 1.94 11.52
CA ILE A 82 6.46 0.93 12.28
C ILE A 82 7.43 -0.19 12.61
N GLN A 83 7.40 -0.65 13.87
CA GLN A 83 8.26 -1.73 14.35
C GLN A 83 7.69 -3.09 13.96
N ASP A 84 8.60 -4.08 13.90
CA ASP A 84 8.27 -5.49 13.70
C ASP A 84 7.20 -6.00 14.67
N GLY A 85 6.48 -7.02 14.24
CA GLY A 85 5.46 -7.70 15.03
C GLY A 85 4.16 -6.93 15.19
N ILE A 86 3.97 -5.80 14.50
CA ILE A 86 2.69 -5.09 14.52
C ILE A 86 1.54 -6.00 14.04
N GLN A 87 0.38 -5.83 14.67
CA GLN A 87 -0.84 -6.59 14.42
C GLN A 87 -1.99 -5.64 14.06
N ASP A 88 -3.07 -6.24 13.53
CA ASP A 88 -4.22 -5.55 12.92
C ASP A 88 -4.73 -4.34 13.70
N GLU A 89 -5.04 -4.47 15.00
CA GLU A 89 -5.64 -3.36 15.77
C GLU A 89 -4.71 -2.16 15.91
N LYS A 90 -3.44 -2.41 16.25
CA LYS A 90 -2.45 -1.33 16.43
C LYS A 90 -2.13 -0.67 15.09
N TYR A 91 -2.01 -1.47 14.03
CA TYR A 91 -1.78 -0.95 12.68
C TYR A 91 -2.94 -0.08 12.22
N TYR A 92 -4.17 -0.57 12.34
CA TYR A 92 -5.36 0.17 11.94
C TYR A 92 -5.54 1.46 12.74
N HIS A 93 -5.27 1.45 14.05
CA HIS A 93 -5.38 2.65 14.87
C HIS A 93 -4.40 3.75 14.42
N ILE A 94 -3.15 3.40 14.14
CA ILE A 94 -2.15 4.33 13.61
C ILE A 94 -2.58 4.82 12.22
N TYR A 95 -2.97 3.90 11.35
CA TYR A 95 -3.42 4.19 9.98
C TYR A 95 -4.59 5.18 9.96
N GLU A 96 -5.64 4.91 10.74
CA GLU A 96 -6.83 5.76 10.82
C GLU A 96 -6.50 7.14 11.37
N SER A 97 -5.68 7.21 12.42
CA SER A 97 -5.26 8.50 13.01
C SER A 97 -4.52 9.37 12.01
N VAL A 98 -3.59 8.79 11.24
CA VAL A 98 -2.79 9.52 10.26
C VAL A 98 -3.65 9.93 9.06
N LEU A 99 -4.43 9.00 8.51
CA LEU A 99 -5.21 9.28 7.31
C LEU A 99 -6.36 10.25 7.56
N LYS A 100 -6.89 10.32 8.78
CA LYS A 100 -7.86 11.34 9.15
C LYS A 100 -7.28 12.75 8.99
N GLU A 101 -6.09 12.99 9.54
CA GLU A 101 -5.42 14.29 9.45
C GLU A 101 -4.99 14.60 8.02
N VAL A 102 -4.46 13.61 7.30
CA VAL A 102 -4.12 13.73 5.88
C VAL A 102 -5.34 14.13 5.05
N TYR A 103 -6.48 13.46 5.25
CA TYR A 103 -7.70 13.77 4.50
C TYR A 103 -8.17 15.21 4.76
N MET A 104 -8.15 15.64 6.03
CA MET A 104 -8.54 16.99 6.41
C MET A 104 -7.60 18.06 5.83
N ALA A 105 -6.29 17.84 5.89
CA ALA A 105 -5.30 18.80 5.42
C ALA A 105 -5.20 18.85 3.89
N PHE A 106 -5.21 17.68 3.23
CA PHE A 106 -4.94 17.57 1.80
C PHE A 106 -6.20 17.61 0.93
N ASN A 107 -7.35 17.18 1.45
CA ASN A 107 -8.63 17.14 0.73
C ASN A 107 -8.49 16.52 -0.68
N PRO A 108 -8.12 15.23 -0.77
CA PRO A 108 -7.85 14.55 -2.04
C PRO A 108 -9.09 14.48 -2.94
N LYS A 109 -8.86 14.38 -4.24
CA LYS A 109 -9.91 14.20 -5.28
C LYS A 109 -9.87 12.83 -5.95
N ALA A 110 -8.75 12.14 -5.84
CA ALA A 110 -8.62 10.72 -6.15
C ALA A 110 -7.57 10.10 -5.23
N VAL A 111 -7.57 8.77 -5.15
CA VAL A 111 -6.63 7.98 -4.34
C VAL A 111 -5.97 6.92 -5.23
N VAL A 112 -4.68 6.70 -5.04
CA VAL A 112 -3.97 5.49 -5.47
C VAL A 112 -3.56 4.76 -4.20
N LEU A 113 -3.99 3.51 -4.07
CA LEU A 113 -3.79 2.69 -2.87
C LEU A 113 -3.01 1.43 -3.24
N GLN A 114 -1.78 1.34 -2.78
CA GLN A 114 -0.89 0.19 -2.93
C GLN A 114 -1.11 -0.74 -1.73
N LEU A 115 -1.37 -2.02 -2.01
CA LEU A 115 -1.75 -3.03 -1.03
C LEU A 115 -0.77 -4.22 -1.07
N GLY A 116 0.52 -3.93 -0.90
CA GLY A 116 1.55 -4.93 -0.68
C GLY A 116 1.15 -5.94 0.40
N ALA A 117 1.24 -7.22 0.07
CA ALA A 117 0.86 -8.33 0.92
C ALA A 117 2.05 -8.92 1.70
N ASP A 118 3.23 -8.32 1.63
CA ASP A 118 4.42 -8.71 2.41
C ASP A 118 4.37 -8.26 3.87
N THR A 119 3.35 -7.48 4.26
CA THR A 119 2.98 -7.22 5.65
C THR A 119 2.28 -8.40 6.33
N ILE A 120 1.75 -9.36 5.55
CA ILE A 120 0.93 -10.46 6.05
C ILE A 120 1.79 -11.48 6.79
N ALA A 121 1.28 -11.98 7.91
CA ALA A 121 1.92 -13.01 8.71
C ALA A 121 2.32 -14.24 7.86
N GLY A 122 3.54 -14.73 8.08
CA GLY A 122 4.10 -15.85 7.33
C GLY A 122 4.72 -15.47 5.98
N ASP A 123 4.83 -14.18 5.66
CA ASP A 123 5.67 -13.70 4.57
C ASP A 123 7.17 -13.92 4.89
N PRO A 124 8.01 -14.34 3.91
CA PRO A 124 9.45 -14.47 4.07
C PRO A 124 10.18 -13.23 4.59
N MET A 125 9.61 -12.04 4.41
CA MET A 125 10.17 -10.80 4.96
C MET A 125 10.15 -10.74 6.48
N CYS A 126 9.31 -11.56 7.13
CA CYS A 126 9.35 -11.87 8.57
C CYS A 126 9.36 -10.66 9.51
N SER A 127 8.73 -9.54 9.12
CA SER A 127 8.68 -8.32 9.92
C SER A 127 7.32 -8.14 10.60
N PHE A 128 6.22 -7.99 9.86
CA PHE A 128 4.89 -7.73 10.44
C PHE A 128 4.08 -9.00 10.71
N ASN A 129 3.02 -8.87 11.50
CA ASN A 129 2.10 -9.94 11.87
C ASN A 129 0.65 -9.54 11.54
N MET A 130 0.43 -9.01 10.34
CA MET A 130 -0.88 -8.56 9.87
C MET A 130 -1.70 -9.71 9.28
N THR A 131 -3.02 -9.53 9.24
CA THR A 131 -3.94 -10.39 8.50
C THR A 131 -4.62 -9.62 7.37
N PRO A 132 -5.18 -10.31 6.35
CA PRO A 132 -6.00 -9.65 5.33
C PRO A 132 -7.18 -8.86 5.90
N VAL A 133 -7.67 -9.22 7.09
CA VAL A 133 -8.77 -8.50 7.77
C VAL A 133 -8.31 -7.11 8.22
N GLY A 134 -7.11 -7.00 8.81
CA GLY A 134 -6.52 -5.72 9.18
C GLY A 134 -6.31 -4.80 7.98
N ILE A 135 -5.74 -5.33 6.89
CA ILE A 135 -5.59 -4.59 5.62
C ILE A 135 -6.96 -4.22 5.03
N GLY A 136 -7.93 -5.12 5.12
CA GLY A 136 -9.31 -4.90 4.68
C GLY A 136 -10.01 -3.76 5.41
N ARG A 137 -9.72 -3.55 6.70
CA ARG A 137 -10.20 -2.37 7.45
C ARG A 137 -9.58 -1.09 6.91
N CYS A 138 -8.27 -1.09 6.62
CA CYS A 138 -7.57 0.05 6.02
C CYS A 138 -8.17 0.42 4.64
N LEU A 139 -8.46 -0.61 3.82
CA LEU A 139 -9.13 -0.46 2.52
C LEU A 139 -10.54 0.10 2.67
N LYS A 140 -11.39 -0.45 3.55
CA LYS A 140 -12.74 0.06 3.79
C LYS A 140 -12.73 1.53 4.22
N TYR A 141 -11.77 1.93 5.04
CA TYR A 141 -11.62 3.31 5.48
C TYR A 141 -11.34 4.28 4.32
N ILE A 142 -10.60 3.89 3.29
CA ILE A 142 -10.44 4.69 2.06
C ILE A 142 -11.73 4.72 1.24
N LEU A 143 -12.33 3.54 1.03
CA LEU A 143 -13.51 3.40 0.17
C LEU A 143 -14.72 4.20 0.68
N GLN A 144 -14.82 4.43 2.00
CA GLN A 144 -15.89 5.24 2.59
C GLN A 144 -15.86 6.71 2.12
N TRP A 145 -14.71 7.21 1.66
CA TRP A 145 -14.57 8.58 1.13
C TRP A 145 -15.24 8.75 -0.24
N GLN A 146 -15.61 7.65 -0.91
CA GLN A 146 -16.29 7.64 -2.21
C GLN A 146 -15.54 8.43 -3.30
N LEU A 147 -14.20 8.42 -3.24
CA LEU A 147 -13.33 9.01 -4.24
C LEU A 147 -12.95 7.99 -5.32
N ALA A 148 -12.58 8.49 -6.50
CA ALA A 148 -11.97 7.65 -7.53
C ALA A 148 -10.70 7.01 -6.94
N THR A 149 -10.71 5.68 -6.79
CA THR A 149 -9.64 4.93 -6.11
C THR A 149 -9.05 3.90 -7.06
N LEU A 150 -7.77 4.05 -7.39
CA LEU A 150 -6.98 3.05 -8.11
C LEU A 150 -6.32 2.13 -7.09
N ILE A 151 -6.59 0.83 -7.16
CA ILE A 151 -6.06 -0.17 -6.24
C ILE A 151 -4.97 -0.96 -6.95
N LEU A 152 -3.82 -1.09 -6.31
CA LEU A 152 -2.64 -1.78 -6.82
C LEU A 152 -2.21 -2.87 -5.85
N GLY A 153 -1.48 -3.86 -6.37
CA GLY A 153 -0.80 -4.87 -5.56
C GLY A 153 0.48 -4.31 -4.95
N GLY A 154 1.55 -5.10 -4.96
CA GLY A 154 2.84 -4.74 -4.37
C GLY A 154 3.69 -5.97 -4.07
N GLY A 155 4.55 -5.87 -3.06
CA GLY A 155 5.25 -7.01 -2.47
C GLY A 155 4.29 -8.09 -1.95
N GLY A 156 4.82 -9.28 -1.69
CA GLY A 156 4.03 -10.43 -1.27
C GLY A 156 4.70 -11.72 -1.72
N TYR A 157 5.55 -12.26 -0.86
CA TYR A 157 6.51 -13.31 -1.19
C TYR A 157 6.09 -14.68 -0.64
N ASN A 158 5.10 -14.72 0.26
CA ASN A 158 4.27 -15.91 0.44
C ASN A 158 3.11 -15.91 -0.56
N LEU A 159 3.34 -16.50 -1.74
CA LEU A 159 2.39 -16.47 -2.86
C LEU A 159 0.96 -16.91 -2.49
N ALA A 160 0.84 -17.93 -1.64
CA ALA A 160 -0.47 -18.43 -1.22
C ALA A 160 -1.20 -17.44 -0.32
N ASN A 161 -0.49 -16.80 0.62
CA ASN A 161 -1.05 -15.77 1.49
C ASN A 161 -1.35 -14.48 0.72
N THR A 162 -0.51 -14.12 -0.25
CA THR A 162 -0.77 -12.99 -1.17
C THR A 162 -2.04 -13.22 -1.97
N ALA A 163 -2.22 -14.40 -2.56
CA ALA A 163 -3.44 -14.75 -3.30
C ALA A 163 -4.68 -14.68 -2.41
N ARG A 164 -4.62 -15.20 -1.18
CA ARG A 164 -5.70 -15.07 -0.19
C ARG A 164 -6.00 -13.63 0.16
N CYS A 165 -4.97 -12.83 0.40
CA CYS A 165 -5.08 -11.44 0.79
C CYS A 165 -5.81 -10.65 -0.29
N TRP A 166 -5.31 -10.65 -1.53
CA TRP A 166 -5.92 -9.87 -2.61
C TRP A 166 -7.31 -10.40 -3.01
N THR A 167 -7.57 -11.70 -2.91
CA THR A 167 -8.91 -12.27 -3.10
C THR A 167 -9.89 -11.76 -2.04
N TYR A 168 -9.48 -11.77 -0.77
CA TYR A 168 -10.27 -11.23 0.34
C TYR A 168 -10.55 -9.72 0.17
N LEU A 169 -9.52 -8.93 -0.18
CA LEU A 169 -9.66 -7.49 -0.41
C LEU A 169 -10.57 -7.19 -1.60
N THR A 170 -10.56 -8.04 -2.64
CA THR A 170 -11.53 -7.96 -3.74
C THR A 170 -12.96 -8.20 -3.25
N GLY A 171 -13.17 -9.18 -2.37
CA GLY A 171 -14.46 -9.38 -1.69
C GLY A 171 -14.89 -8.14 -0.90
N VAL A 172 -13.96 -7.50 -0.18
CA VAL A 172 -14.21 -6.23 0.54
C VAL A 172 -14.66 -5.11 -0.40
N ILE A 173 -13.99 -4.93 -1.54
CA ILE A 173 -14.36 -3.92 -2.55
C ILE A 173 -15.77 -4.15 -3.07
N LEU A 174 -16.13 -5.41 -3.31
CA LEU A 174 -17.44 -5.81 -3.84
C LEU A 174 -18.54 -5.87 -2.77
N GLY A 175 -18.22 -5.62 -1.49
CA GLY A 175 -19.16 -5.78 -0.39
C GLY A 175 -19.63 -7.24 -0.21
N LYS A 176 -18.76 -8.21 -0.52
CA LYS A 176 -19.04 -9.65 -0.43
C LYS A 176 -18.24 -10.30 0.69
N THR A 177 -18.92 -11.09 1.50
CA THR A 177 -18.29 -12.05 2.40
C THR A 177 -17.99 -13.32 1.62
N LEU A 178 -16.73 -13.73 1.60
CA LEU A 178 -16.30 -14.97 0.94
C LEU A 178 -16.33 -16.14 1.92
N SER A 179 -16.48 -17.36 1.40
CA SER A 179 -16.31 -18.58 2.21
C SER A 179 -14.88 -18.68 2.74
N SER A 180 -14.71 -19.28 3.92
CA SER A 180 -13.39 -19.66 4.44
C SER A 180 -12.77 -20.82 3.67
N GLU A 181 -13.60 -21.62 2.99
CA GLU A 181 -13.16 -22.73 2.16
C GLU A 181 -12.68 -22.20 0.81
N ILE A 182 -11.44 -22.55 0.44
CA ILE A 182 -10.89 -22.25 -0.87
C ILE A 182 -11.57 -23.18 -1.88
N PRO A 183 -12.26 -22.65 -2.92
CA PRO A 183 -12.88 -23.47 -3.94
C PRO A 183 -11.85 -24.33 -4.67
N ASP A 184 -12.29 -25.45 -5.26
CA ASP A 184 -11.41 -26.22 -6.13
C ASP A 184 -11.05 -25.42 -7.39
N HIS A 185 -9.75 -25.30 -7.66
CA HIS A 185 -9.17 -24.68 -8.84
C HIS A 185 -7.75 -25.22 -9.09
N GLU A 186 -7.14 -24.87 -10.23
CA GLU A 186 -5.88 -25.46 -10.71
C GLU A 186 -4.72 -25.46 -9.69
N VAL A 187 -4.67 -24.46 -8.80
CA VAL A 187 -3.62 -24.29 -7.78
C VAL A 187 -4.12 -24.45 -6.34
N SER A 188 -5.32 -25.02 -6.14
CA SER A 188 -5.92 -25.17 -4.80
C SER A 188 -5.02 -25.97 -3.84
N LYS A 189 -4.30 -26.99 -4.33
CA LYS A 189 -3.33 -27.78 -3.56
C LYS A 189 -2.16 -26.95 -3.00
N ALA A 190 -1.69 -25.95 -3.75
CA ALA A 190 -0.62 -25.06 -3.30
C ALA A 190 -1.12 -24.11 -2.21
N LEU A 191 -2.41 -23.74 -2.26
CA LEU A 191 -3.03 -22.92 -1.23
C LEU A 191 -3.30 -23.75 0.03
N THR A 192 -3.89 -24.94 -0.06
CA THR A 192 -4.35 -25.72 1.12
C THR A 192 -3.26 -26.48 1.88
N SER A 193 -2.01 -26.46 1.41
CA SER A 193 -0.90 -27.19 2.06
C SER A 193 -0.56 -26.62 3.46
N PRO A 194 -0.50 -27.46 4.51
CA PRO A 194 -0.23 -27.03 5.90
C PRO A 194 1.22 -26.59 6.16
N LEU A 195 2.10 -26.64 5.16
CA LEU A 195 3.53 -26.29 5.28
C LEU A 195 3.81 -24.81 5.60
N PHE A 196 2.78 -23.96 5.65
CA PHE A 196 2.91 -22.50 5.84
C PHE A 196 2.35 -21.97 7.17
N PHE A 197 1.87 -22.84 8.07
CA PHE A 197 1.20 -22.45 9.32
C PHE A 197 2.09 -22.31 10.57
N LYS A 198 3.42 -22.46 10.47
CA LYS A 198 4.30 -22.22 11.62
C LYS A 198 4.64 -20.74 11.75
N GLY A 199 3.69 -19.96 12.27
CA GLY A 199 4.02 -18.74 13.01
C GLY A 199 4.90 -19.12 14.19
N LYS A 200 6.04 -18.43 14.37
CA LYS A 200 6.86 -18.62 15.57
C LYS A 200 6.06 -18.12 16.78
N SER A 201 5.80 -19.04 17.70
CA SER A 201 5.41 -18.78 19.09
C SER A 201 6.50 -18.04 19.84
#